data_AF-A0A942GEX8-F1
#
_entry.id   AF-A0A942GEX8-F1
#
_cell.length_a   1.000
_cell.length_b   1.000
_cell.length_c   1.000
_cell.angle_alpha   90.00
_cell.angle_beta   90.00
_cell.angle_gamma   90.00
#
_symmetry.space_group_name_H-M   'P 1'
#
loop_
_entity.id
_entity.type
_entity.pdbx_description
1 polymer ?
#
loop_
_entity_poly.entity_id
_entity_poly.type
_entity_poly.pdbx_seq_one_letter_code
_entity_poly.pdbx_strand_id
1 'polypeptide(L)'
;MTRPSPEFSSHVSPGVHVTGSAARRWPRGRPDEVARLHAFSDGVFAFAATLLVVNLRIPDSYDDLLTALGRVPALALAFAAVVSLWAIHRGFFSRYPLADTWSVALNAVLLFVVLIYVYPLKLLVEVTSARVLGVQVGTLGVMAATDVERVYMIFGAAVIATCVVLAALHLRAWQLRETLGLDALGRVELVAGGATYVGIAIMAGVASGIAALGIGTAWGLPVWILLTVSPLLELARTTYLRRRAPGVRQP
;
A
#
# COMPACT_ATOMS: atom_id res chain seq x y z
N MET A 1 -37.74 -20.74 -67.35
CA MET A 1 -36.88 -19.91 -66.48
C MET A 1 -37.17 -20.30 -65.03
N THR A 2 -36.32 -21.15 -64.44
CA THR A 2 -36.05 -21.28 -62.98
C THR A 2 -34.97 -22.35 -62.83
N ARG A 3 -33.79 -21.94 -62.33
CA ARG A 3 -32.59 -22.77 -62.16
C ARG A 3 -32.81 -23.87 -61.09
N PRO A 4 -32.17 -25.05 -61.20
CA PRO A 4 -32.06 -25.99 -60.09
C PRO A 4 -31.05 -25.48 -59.04
N SER A 5 -31.34 -25.75 -57.77
CA SER A 5 -30.50 -25.45 -56.61
C SER A 5 -29.23 -26.33 -56.59
N PRO A 6 -28.06 -25.80 -56.18
CA PRO A 6 -26.86 -26.62 -56.06
C PRO A 6 -26.85 -27.40 -54.74
N GLU A 7 -26.76 -28.72 -54.81
CA GLU A 7 -26.37 -29.59 -53.69
C GLU A 7 -24.92 -29.29 -53.31
N PHE A 8 -24.69 -28.87 -52.06
CA PHE A 8 -23.35 -28.67 -51.52
C PHE A 8 -22.92 -29.93 -50.77
N SER A 9 -22.28 -30.84 -51.48
CA SER A 9 -21.46 -31.90 -50.88
C SER A 9 -20.00 -31.45 -50.93
N SER A 10 -19.37 -31.22 -49.77
CA SER A 10 -17.90 -31.24 -49.70
C SER A 10 -17.38 -31.67 -48.32
N HIS A 11 -16.78 -32.87 -48.34
CA HIS A 11 -15.53 -33.24 -47.69
C HIS A 11 -15.30 -32.85 -46.22
N VAL A 12 -15.59 -33.79 -45.32
CA VAL A 12 -14.96 -33.84 -43.99
C VAL A 12 -13.54 -34.41 -44.16
N SER A 13 -12.54 -33.53 -44.10
CA SER A 13 -11.14 -33.94 -43.99
C SER A 13 -10.86 -34.52 -42.59
N PRO A 14 -10.19 -35.68 -42.47
CA PRO A 14 -9.85 -36.25 -41.17
C PRO A 14 -8.57 -35.63 -40.60
N GLY A 15 -8.60 -35.32 -39.30
CA GLY A 15 -7.43 -35.34 -38.44
C GLY A 15 -6.51 -34.12 -38.47
N VAL A 16 -6.76 -33.19 -37.54
CA VAL A 16 -5.67 -32.60 -36.76
C VAL A 16 -6.01 -32.84 -35.30
N HIS A 17 -5.51 -33.97 -34.76
CA HIS A 17 -5.26 -34.06 -33.33
C HIS A 17 -4.23 -32.97 -33.02
N VAL A 18 -4.68 -31.86 -32.45
CA VAL A 18 -3.78 -30.88 -31.83
C VAL A 18 -3.16 -31.59 -30.63
N THR A 19 -2.04 -32.25 -30.89
CA THR A 19 -1.17 -32.84 -29.89
C THR A 19 -0.81 -31.76 -28.88
N GLY A 20 -1.01 -32.10 -27.61
CA GLY A 20 -0.72 -31.33 -26.41
C GLY A 20 -0.24 -29.91 -26.65
N SER A 21 -1.12 -28.93 -26.41
CA SER A 21 -0.67 -27.59 -26.05
C SER A 21 0.22 -27.76 -24.82
N ALA A 22 1.53 -27.80 -25.05
CA ALA A 22 2.53 -27.64 -24.03
C ALA A 22 2.05 -26.48 -23.17
N ALA A 23 1.69 -26.80 -21.93
CA ALA A 23 1.29 -25.83 -20.93
C ALA A 23 2.48 -24.88 -20.81
N ARG A 24 2.44 -23.78 -21.59
CA ARG A 24 3.35 -22.67 -21.45
C ARG A 24 3.14 -22.22 -20.02
N ARG A 25 4.12 -22.55 -19.19
CA ARG A 25 4.20 -22.17 -17.79
C ARG A 25 4.33 -20.66 -17.81
N TRP A 26 3.20 -19.95 -17.87
CA TRP A 26 3.17 -18.50 -17.97
C TRP A 26 3.63 -17.95 -16.64
N PRO A 27 4.74 -17.20 -16.60
CA PRO A 27 5.20 -16.59 -15.37
C PRO A 27 4.48 -15.24 -15.10
N ARG A 28 3.49 -14.88 -15.94
CA ARG A 28 2.42 -13.90 -15.67
C ARG A 28 1.17 -14.71 -15.32
N GLY A 29 0.51 -14.41 -14.20
CA GLY A 29 -0.77 -15.05 -13.89
C GLY A 29 -1.80 -14.77 -14.98
N ARG A 30 -2.86 -15.59 -15.03
CA ARG A 30 -3.93 -15.33 -16.00
C ARG A 30 -4.48 -13.92 -15.74
N PRO A 31 -4.73 -13.08 -16.76
CA PRO A 31 -5.21 -11.71 -16.54
C PRO A 31 -6.41 -11.63 -15.58
N ASP A 32 -7.30 -12.63 -15.64
CA ASP A 32 -8.45 -12.77 -14.75
C ASP A 32 -8.07 -12.99 -13.28
N GLU A 33 -7.02 -13.78 -13.02
CA GLU A 33 -6.52 -14.05 -11.66
C GLU A 33 -5.86 -12.80 -11.07
N VAL A 34 -5.10 -12.06 -11.88
CA VAL A 34 -4.50 -10.77 -11.50
C VAL A 34 -5.60 -9.76 -11.16
N ALA A 35 -6.60 -9.64 -12.02
CA ALA A 35 -7.73 -8.74 -11.80
C ALA A 35 -8.49 -9.07 -10.51
N ARG A 36 -8.73 -10.37 -10.22
CA ARG A 36 -9.37 -10.80 -8.97
C ARG A 36 -8.52 -10.50 -7.74
N LEU A 37 -7.20 -10.69 -7.80
CA LEU A 37 -6.30 -10.35 -6.70
C LEU A 37 -6.30 -8.83 -6.42
N HIS A 38 -6.33 -8.03 -7.48
CA HIS A 38 -6.41 -6.57 -7.36
C HIS A 38 -7.75 -6.16 -6.73
N ALA A 39 -8.87 -6.71 -7.20
CA ALA A 39 -10.19 -6.45 -6.63
C ALA A 39 -10.29 -6.85 -5.14
N PHE A 40 -9.68 -7.98 -4.76
CA PHE A 40 -9.61 -8.39 -3.36
C PHE A 40 -8.82 -7.37 -2.53
N SER A 41 -7.66 -6.92 -3.03
CA SER A 41 -6.82 -5.94 -2.34
C SER A 41 -7.54 -4.60 -2.18
N ASP A 42 -8.19 -4.11 -3.23
CA ASP A 42 -9.01 -2.89 -3.20
C ASP A 42 -10.14 -3.01 -2.17
N GLY A 43 -10.81 -4.17 -2.11
CA GLY A 43 -11.84 -4.45 -1.12
C GLY A 43 -11.33 -4.38 0.32
N VAL A 44 -10.13 -4.92 0.59
CA VAL A 44 -9.50 -4.85 1.91
C VAL A 44 -9.12 -3.42 2.28
N PHE A 45 -8.57 -2.63 1.35
CA PHE A 45 -8.26 -1.22 1.61
C PHE A 45 -9.52 -0.38 1.85
N ALA A 46 -10.60 -0.61 1.10
CA ALA A 46 -11.89 0.05 1.33
C ALA A 46 -12.45 -0.32 2.71
N PHE A 47 -12.37 -1.60 3.09
CA PHE A 47 -12.78 -2.06 4.42
C PHE A 47 -11.93 -1.42 5.53
N ALA A 48 -10.61 -1.40 5.39
CA ALA A 48 -9.69 -0.73 6.33
C ALA A 48 -10.04 0.76 6.52
N ALA A 49 -10.33 1.46 5.42
CA ALA A 49 -10.75 2.86 5.47
C ALA A 49 -12.11 3.03 6.18
N THR A 50 -13.05 2.10 6.00
CA THR A 50 -14.35 2.15 6.71
C THR A 50 -14.21 1.87 8.21
N LEU A 51 -13.36 0.94 8.62
CA LEU A 51 -13.10 0.63 10.05
C LEU A 51 -12.57 1.84 10.83
N LEU A 52 -11.84 2.72 10.15
CA LEU A 52 -11.35 3.96 10.72
C LEU A 52 -12.51 4.88 11.16
N VAL A 53 -13.55 4.97 10.32
CA VAL A 53 -14.73 5.83 10.51
C VAL A 53 -15.79 5.20 11.42
N VAL A 54 -16.06 3.90 11.24
CA VAL A 54 -17.19 3.20 11.89
C VAL A 54 -17.08 3.17 13.42
N ASN A 55 -15.88 3.32 13.98
CA ASN A 55 -15.66 3.37 15.43
C ASN A 55 -16.01 4.73 16.09
N LEU A 56 -16.97 5.48 15.54
CA LEU A 56 -17.49 6.72 16.13
C LEU A 56 -18.74 6.39 16.95
N ARG A 57 -18.70 6.67 18.26
CA ARG A 57 -19.88 6.57 19.14
C ARG A 57 -20.92 7.59 18.69
N ILE A 58 -22.19 7.17 18.61
CA ILE A 58 -23.30 8.08 18.35
C ILE A 58 -23.38 9.09 19.51
N PRO A 59 -23.33 10.40 19.27
CA PRO A 59 -23.38 11.40 20.33
C PRO A 59 -24.78 11.43 20.98
N ASP A 60 -24.81 11.48 22.31
CA ASP A 60 -26.06 11.52 23.10
C ASP A 60 -26.55 12.97 23.34
N SER A 61 -25.67 13.96 23.09
CA SER A 61 -25.94 15.38 23.30
C SER A 61 -25.33 16.26 22.18
N TYR A 62 -25.74 17.53 22.13
CA TYR A 62 -25.17 18.51 21.19
C TYR A 62 -23.69 18.77 21.46
N ASP A 63 -23.27 18.82 22.73
CA ASP A 63 -21.88 19.02 23.11
C ASP A 63 -21.01 17.81 22.73
N ASP A 64 -21.56 16.59 22.84
CA ASP A 64 -20.91 15.37 22.35
C ASP A 64 -20.77 15.40 20.81
N LEU A 65 -21.76 15.94 20.09
CA LEU A 65 -21.71 16.09 18.64
C LEU A 65 -20.60 17.07 18.22
N LEU A 66 -20.49 18.23 18.88
CA LEU A 66 -19.40 19.18 18.63
C LEU A 66 -18.03 18.55 18.92
N THR A 67 -17.92 17.79 20.00
CA THR A 67 -16.70 17.03 20.34
C THR A 67 -16.37 15.98 19.27
N ALA A 68 -17.37 15.29 18.73
CA ALA A 68 -17.20 14.32 17.66
C ALA A 68 -16.76 14.99 16.34
N LEU A 69 -17.35 16.13 15.99
CA LEU A 69 -16.96 16.93 14.82
C LEU A 69 -15.53 17.47 14.92
N GLY A 70 -15.08 17.83 16.12
CA GLY A 70 -13.68 18.19 16.38
C GLY A 70 -12.67 17.09 16.04
N ARG A 71 -13.11 15.82 15.94
CA ARG A 71 -12.25 14.68 15.57
C ARG A 71 -12.11 14.47 14.06
N VAL A 72 -12.94 15.12 13.26
CA VAL A 72 -12.97 14.96 11.80
C VAL A 72 -11.62 15.27 11.13
N PRO A 73 -10.86 16.32 11.51
CA PRO A 73 -9.55 16.57 10.91
C PRO A 73 -8.54 15.45 11.16
N ALA A 74 -8.48 14.93 12.39
CA ALA A 74 -7.62 13.78 12.72
C ALA A 74 -8.05 12.52 11.95
N LEU A 75 -9.35 12.29 11.84
CA LEU A 75 -9.90 11.19 11.04
C LEU A 75 -9.53 11.33 9.56
N ALA A 76 -9.61 12.54 9.00
CA ALA A 76 -9.25 12.81 7.61
C ALA A 76 -7.76 12.55 7.33
N LEU A 77 -6.88 12.91 8.26
CA LEU A 77 -5.44 12.62 8.15
C LEU A 77 -5.15 11.12 8.17
N ALA A 78 -5.77 10.38 9.08
CA ALA A 78 -5.64 8.92 9.11
C ALA A 78 -6.23 8.26 7.85
N PHE A 79 -7.37 8.75 7.36
CA PHE A 79 -7.97 8.27 6.12
C PHE A 79 -7.04 8.51 4.92
N ALA A 80 -6.47 9.71 4.82
CA ALA A 80 -5.51 10.06 3.76
C ALA A 80 -4.26 9.16 3.78
N ALA A 81 -3.79 8.75 4.97
CA ALA A 81 -2.67 7.83 5.09
C ALA A 81 -3.00 6.41 4.55
N VAL A 82 -4.19 5.88 4.85
CA VAL A 82 -4.67 4.59 4.29
C VAL A 82 -4.81 4.68 2.77
N VAL A 83 -5.41 5.76 2.25
CA VAL A 83 -5.58 5.97 0.80
C VAL A 83 -4.23 6.13 0.10
N SER A 84 -3.26 6.79 0.73
CA SER A 84 -1.91 6.92 0.18
C SER A 84 -1.20 5.57 0.06
N LEU A 85 -1.36 4.70 1.07
CA LEU A 85 -0.82 3.34 1.01
C LEU A 85 -1.50 2.49 -0.07
N TRP A 86 -2.81 2.64 -0.23
CA TRP A 86 -3.55 2.03 -1.35
C TRP A 86 -3.03 2.52 -2.70
N ALA A 87 -2.78 3.81 -2.87
CA ALA A 87 -2.25 4.37 -4.11
C ALA A 87 -0.85 3.83 -4.43
N ILE A 88 0.01 3.68 -3.42
CA ILE A 88 1.33 3.05 -3.53
C ILE A 88 1.20 1.60 -3.97
N HIS A 89 0.33 0.83 -3.31
CA HIS A 89 0.06 -0.57 -3.62
C HIS A 89 -0.42 -0.74 -5.07
N ARG A 90 -1.45 0.03 -5.46
CA ARG A 90 -2.00 0.03 -6.82
C ARG A 90 -0.96 0.42 -7.85
N GLY A 91 -0.14 1.42 -7.57
CA GLY A 91 0.96 1.84 -8.44
C GLY A 91 1.98 0.73 -8.68
N PHE A 92 2.35 0.01 -7.62
CA PHE A 92 3.28 -1.13 -7.71
C PHE A 92 2.71 -2.27 -8.56
N PHE A 93 1.50 -2.74 -8.26
CA PHE A 93 0.89 -3.88 -8.97
C PHE A 93 0.42 -3.55 -10.40
N SER A 94 0.13 -2.26 -10.69
CA SER A 94 -0.09 -1.79 -12.07
C SER A 94 1.19 -1.90 -12.90
N ARG A 95 2.34 -1.59 -12.31
CA ARG A 95 3.63 -1.60 -12.99
C ARG A 95 4.26 -2.99 -13.09
N TYR A 96 4.08 -3.80 -12.06
CA TYR A 96 4.63 -5.14 -11.96
C TYR A 96 3.48 -6.13 -11.73
N PRO A 97 2.89 -6.70 -12.80
CA PRO A 97 1.77 -7.63 -12.70
C PRO A 97 2.25 -9.00 -12.19
N LEU A 98 2.53 -9.07 -10.89
CA LEU A 98 2.98 -10.25 -10.18
C LEU A 98 1.79 -11.11 -9.75
N ALA A 99 1.84 -12.40 -10.05
CA ALA A 99 0.74 -13.33 -9.75
C ALA A 99 1.21 -14.70 -9.28
N ASP A 100 2.51 -14.87 -9.04
CA ASP A 100 3.04 -16.11 -8.50
C ASP A 100 2.69 -16.27 -7.01
N THR A 101 2.72 -17.50 -6.52
CA THR A 101 2.31 -17.86 -5.15
C THR A 101 2.98 -17.01 -4.07
N TRP A 102 4.27 -16.67 -4.23
CA TRP A 102 4.99 -15.85 -3.26
C TRP A 102 4.52 -14.40 -3.27
N SER A 103 4.28 -13.83 -4.44
CA SER A 103 3.74 -12.47 -4.57
C SER A 103 2.32 -12.38 -3.99
N VAL A 104 1.48 -13.40 -4.19
CA VAL A 104 0.15 -13.49 -3.56
C VAL A 104 0.26 -13.57 -2.04
N ALA A 105 1.16 -14.40 -1.51
CA ALA A 105 1.38 -14.53 -0.08
C ALA A 105 1.89 -13.22 0.54
N LEU A 106 2.89 -12.57 -0.07
CA LEU A 106 3.38 -11.26 0.37
C LEU A 106 2.30 -10.18 0.32
N ASN A 107 1.46 -10.20 -0.71
CA ASN A 107 0.31 -9.31 -0.79
C ASN A 107 -0.69 -9.56 0.35
N ALA A 108 -1.03 -10.83 0.64
CA ALA A 108 -1.91 -11.16 1.75
C ALA A 108 -1.33 -10.72 3.11
N VAL A 109 -0.02 -10.89 3.33
CA VAL A 109 0.67 -10.40 4.52
C VAL A 109 0.60 -8.87 4.60
N LEU A 110 0.83 -8.16 3.50
CA LEU A 110 0.70 -6.70 3.45
C LEU A 110 -0.70 -6.26 3.86
N LEU A 111 -1.73 -6.86 3.26
CA LEU A 111 -3.14 -6.56 3.57
C LEU A 111 -3.50 -6.88 5.02
N PHE A 112 -2.96 -7.96 5.59
CA PHE A 112 -3.14 -8.30 6.99
C PHE A 112 -2.49 -7.27 7.93
N VAL A 113 -1.26 -6.86 7.65
CA VAL A 113 -0.57 -5.77 8.37
C VAL A 113 -1.40 -4.48 8.29
N VAL A 114 -1.96 -4.19 7.11
CA VAL A 114 -2.83 -3.03 6.89
C VAL A 114 -4.00 -3.01 7.86
N LEU A 115 -4.72 -4.13 7.95
CA LEU A 115 -5.89 -4.25 8.81
C LEU A 115 -5.57 -4.09 10.30
N ILE A 116 -4.46 -4.66 10.76
CA ILE A 116 -4.02 -4.51 12.15
C ILE A 116 -3.68 -3.06 12.47
N TYR A 117 -3.04 -2.34 11.55
CA TYR A 117 -2.52 -1.01 11.87
C TYR A 117 -3.58 0.11 11.83
N VAL A 118 -4.76 -0.11 11.23
CA VAL A 118 -5.83 0.92 11.14
C VAL A 118 -6.09 1.57 12.50
N TYR A 119 -6.17 0.77 13.57
CA TYR A 119 -6.44 1.27 14.91
C TYR A 119 -5.25 2.05 15.51
N PRO A 120 -3.99 1.52 15.53
CA PRO A 120 -2.81 2.29 15.91
C PRO A 120 -2.65 3.62 15.16
N LEU A 121 -2.95 3.65 13.86
CA LEU A 121 -2.89 4.89 13.07
C LEU A 121 -3.91 5.91 13.58
N LYS A 122 -5.16 5.49 13.83
CA LYS A 122 -6.18 6.38 14.39
C LYS A 122 -5.70 7.00 15.70
N LEU A 123 -5.24 6.16 16.63
CA LEU A 123 -4.77 6.57 17.94
C LEU A 123 -3.57 7.53 17.85
N LEU A 124 -2.61 7.23 16.97
CA LEU A 124 -1.45 8.08 16.73
C LEU A 124 -1.86 9.49 16.28
N VAL A 125 -2.76 9.59 15.30
CA VAL A 125 -3.17 10.88 14.75
C VAL A 125 -3.98 11.68 15.76
N GLU A 126 -4.85 11.04 16.54
CA GLU A 126 -5.59 11.70 17.63
C GLU A 126 -4.64 12.25 18.71
N VAL A 127 -3.71 11.42 19.21
CA VAL A 127 -2.72 11.83 20.22
C VAL A 127 -1.80 12.93 19.69
N THR A 128 -1.32 12.80 18.45
CA THR A 128 -0.42 13.80 17.84
C THR A 128 -1.15 15.12 17.61
N SER A 129 -2.40 15.09 17.12
CA SER A 129 -3.21 16.30 16.90
C SER A 129 -3.46 17.05 18.22
N ALA A 130 -3.76 16.31 19.30
CA ALA A 130 -3.93 16.91 20.62
C ALA A 130 -2.65 17.58 21.13
N ARG A 131 -1.48 16.95 20.93
CA ARG A 131 -0.19 17.45 21.43
C ARG A 131 0.37 18.62 20.62
N VAL A 132 0.26 18.55 19.30
CA VAL A 132 0.85 19.52 18.38
C VAL A 132 -0.06 20.71 18.14
N LEU A 133 -1.35 20.45 17.90
CA LEU A 133 -2.31 21.49 17.49
C LEU A 133 -3.13 22.02 18.66
N GLY A 134 -3.01 21.42 19.85
CA GLY A 134 -3.84 21.76 21.01
C GLY A 134 -5.31 21.40 20.82
N VAL A 135 -5.66 20.70 19.74
CA VAL A 135 -7.04 20.28 19.44
C VAL A 135 -7.33 19.02 20.23
N GLN A 136 -8.12 19.12 21.29
CA GLN A 136 -8.49 17.95 22.11
C GLN A 136 -9.45 17.05 21.33
N VAL A 137 -8.88 16.03 20.69
CA VAL A 137 -9.61 15.00 19.96
C VAL A 137 -9.93 13.85 20.92
N GLY A 138 -10.96 14.01 21.75
CA GLY A 138 -11.50 12.95 22.62
C GLY A 138 -10.82 12.71 23.98
N THR A 139 -11.17 11.60 24.65
CA THR A 139 -10.76 11.26 26.03
C THR A 139 -9.33 10.74 26.15
N LEU A 140 -8.71 10.38 25.03
CA LEU A 140 -7.33 9.89 24.94
C LEU A 140 -6.28 10.99 25.18
N GLY A 141 -6.71 12.25 25.32
CA GLY A 141 -5.85 13.35 25.78
C GLY A 141 -5.24 13.14 27.18
N VAL A 142 -5.79 12.21 27.98
CA VAL A 142 -5.32 11.87 29.33
C VAL A 142 -4.55 10.54 29.35
N MET A 143 -3.70 10.28 28.36
CA MET A 143 -2.75 9.16 28.41
C MET A 143 -1.51 9.55 29.22
N ALA A 144 -1.02 8.62 30.05
CA ALA A 144 0.29 8.77 30.67
C ALA A 144 1.39 8.90 29.59
N ALA A 145 2.48 9.62 29.88
CA ALA A 145 3.56 9.84 28.92
C ALA A 145 4.13 8.50 28.38
N THR A 146 4.25 7.51 29.25
CA THR A 146 4.69 6.14 28.92
C THR A 146 3.76 5.42 27.96
N ASP A 147 2.45 5.68 28.02
CA ASP A 147 1.49 5.06 27.10
C ASP A 147 1.57 5.71 25.71
N VAL A 148 1.82 7.03 25.66
CA VAL A 148 2.05 7.75 24.41
C VAL A 148 3.31 7.23 23.70
N GLU A 149 4.39 6.99 24.43
CA GLU A 149 5.62 6.38 23.89
C GLU A 149 5.34 5.00 23.28
N ARG A 150 4.55 4.17 23.97
CA ARG A 150 4.13 2.85 23.47
C ARG A 150 3.29 2.96 22.19
N VAL A 151 2.39 3.94 22.09
CA VAL A 151 1.62 4.19 20.86
C VAL A 151 2.55 4.50 19.69
N TYR A 152 3.55 5.37 19.89
CA TYR A 152 4.54 5.66 18.85
C TYR A 152 5.34 4.42 18.43
N MET A 153 5.76 3.58 19.40
CA MET A 153 6.48 2.33 19.10
C MET A 153 5.62 1.32 18.34
N ILE A 154 4.35 1.14 18.73
CA ILE A 154 3.41 0.25 18.03
C ILE A 154 3.22 0.72 16.58
N PHE A 155 3.06 2.03 16.38
CA PHE A 155 2.96 2.59 15.04
C PHE A 155 4.24 2.41 14.22
N GLY A 156 5.40 2.67 14.82
CA GLY A 156 6.69 2.46 14.17
C GLY A 156 6.90 1.01 13.73
N ALA A 157 6.51 0.03 14.57
CA ALA A 157 6.53 -1.38 14.21
C ALA A 157 5.63 -1.69 13.00
N ALA A 158 4.44 -1.08 12.92
CA ALA A 158 3.55 -1.23 11.77
C ALA A 158 4.15 -0.66 10.47
N VAL A 159 4.81 0.51 10.55
CA VAL A 159 5.53 1.10 9.41
C VAL A 159 6.67 0.19 8.96
N ILE A 160 7.48 -0.31 9.91
CA ILE A 160 8.58 -1.24 9.61
C ILE A 160 8.04 -2.50 8.92
N ALA A 161 6.99 -3.12 9.47
CA ALA A 161 6.39 -4.32 8.89
C ALA A 161 5.88 -4.07 7.45
N THR A 162 5.18 -2.95 7.24
CA THR A 162 4.69 -2.54 5.91
C THR A 162 5.86 -2.35 4.93
N CYS A 163 6.89 -1.63 5.34
CA CYS A 163 8.07 -1.36 4.52
C CYS A 163 8.87 -2.63 4.20
N VAL A 164 9.01 -3.56 5.15
CA VAL A 164 9.67 -4.84 4.93
C VAL A 164 8.93 -5.67 3.89
N VAL A 165 7.59 -5.72 3.96
CA VAL A 165 6.78 -6.46 2.98
C VAL A 165 6.85 -5.80 1.60
N LEU A 166 6.79 -4.47 1.52
CA LEU A 166 6.97 -3.75 0.25
C LEU A 166 8.36 -3.96 -0.35
N ALA A 167 9.42 -3.93 0.48
CA ALA A 167 10.78 -4.24 0.05
C ALA A 167 10.90 -5.70 -0.43
N ALA A 168 10.25 -6.65 0.25
CA ALA A 168 10.21 -8.05 -0.17
C ALA A 168 9.49 -8.24 -1.52
N LEU A 169 8.40 -7.49 -1.78
CA LEU A 169 7.74 -7.46 -3.09
C LEU A 169 8.67 -6.91 -4.18
N HIS A 170 9.45 -5.87 -3.89
CA HIS A 170 10.44 -5.34 -4.84
C HIS A 170 11.57 -6.34 -5.10
N LEU A 171 12.04 -7.04 -4.07
CA LEU A 171 13.00 -8.14 -4.21
C LEU A 171 12.43 -9.27 -5.06
N ARG A 172 11.14 -9.62 -4.87
CA ARG A 172 10.47 -10.64 -5.66
C ARG A 172 10.34 -10.23 -7.14
N ALA A 173 9.94 -8.99 -7.40
CA ALA A 173 9.97 -8.43 -8.75
C ALA A 173 11.39 -8.46 -9.36
N TRP A 174 12.44 -8.24 -8.56
CA TRP A 174 13.83 -8.28 -9.04
C TRP A 174 14.26 -9.71 -9.43
N GLN A 175 13.82 -10.72 -8.68
CA GLN A 175 14.02 -12.12 -9.04
C GLN A 175 13.34 -12.46 -10.37
N LEU A 176 12.20 -11.82 -10.67
CA LEU A 176 11.42 -12.02 -11.89
C LEU A 176 11.71 -10.97 -12.98
N ARG A 177 12.79 -10.18 -12.86
CA ARG A 177 13.08 -9.04 -13.75
C ARG A 177 13.15 -9.39 -15.24
N GLU A 178 13.71 -10.55 -15.59
CA GLU A 178 13.86 -10.99 -16.98
C GLU A 178 12.51 -11.40 -17.56
N THR A 179 11.69 -12.07 -16.75
CA THR A 179 10.32 -12.42 -17.07
C THR A 179 9.41 -11.21 -17.27
N LEU A 180 9.58 -10.20 -16.42
CA LEU A 180 8.84 -8.95 -16.50
C LEU A 180 9.25 -8.11 -17.71
N GLY A 181 10.36 -8.46 -18.39
CA GLY A 181 10.85 -7.73 -19.56
C GLY A 181 11.32 -6.32 -19.21
N LEU A 182 11.85 -6.12 -18.00
CA LEU A 182 12.26 -4.80 -17.54
C LEU A 182 13.48 -4.29 -18.30
N ASP A 183 13.35 -3.11 -18.89
CA ASP A 183 14.43 -2.33 -19.47
C ASP A 183 15.39 -1.81 -18.38
N ALA A 184 16.50 -1.20 -18.81
CA ALA A 184 17.52 -0.70 -17.87
C ALA A 184 16.93 0.32 -16.87
N LEU A 185 16.02 1.18 -17.32
CA LEU A 185 15.36 2.17 -16.47
C LEU A 185 14.42 1.50 -15.47
N GLY A 186 13.60 0.55 -15.92
CA GLY A 186 12.68 -0.21 -15.06
C GLY A 186 13.41 -1.02 -13.97
N ARG A 187 14.61 -1.53 -14.27
CA ARG A 187 15.49 -2.18 -13.27
C ARG A 187 15.99 -1.19 -12.23
N VAL A 188 16.45 -0.01 -12.64
CA VAL A 188 16.90 1.05 -11.72
C VAL A 188 15.75 1.53 -10.84
N GLU A 189 14.57 1.74 -11.41
CA GLU A 189 13.39 2.16 -10.66
C GLU A 189 12.95 1.12 -9.63
N LEU A 190 13.00 -0.16 -9.99
CA LEU A 190 12.66 -1.25 -9.09
C LEU A 190 13.63 -1.31 -7.89
N VAL A 191 14.93 -1.20 -8.13
CA VAL A 191 15.94 -1.19 -7.05
C VAL A 191 15.80 0.06 -6.18
N ALA A 192 15.60 1.23 -6.80
CA ALA A 192 15.42 2.48 -6.07
C ALA A 192 14.17 2.46 -5.19
N GLY A 193 13.05 1.92 -5.69
CA GLY A 193 11.83 1.73 -4.89
C GLY A 193 12.05 0.83 -3.68
N GLY A 194 12.70 -0.32 -3.87
CA GLY A 194 13.04 -1.23 -2.77
C GLY A 194 13.94 -0.56 -1.73
N ALA A 195 14.97 0.16 -2.17
CA ALA A 195 15.88 0.91 -1.30
C ALA A 195 15.16 2.01 -0.51
N THR A 196 14.19 2.71 -1.12
CA THR A 196 13.37 3.70 -0.42
C THR A 196 12.61 3.08 0.75
N TYR A 197 11.96 1.92 0.57
CA TYR A 197 11.24 1.26 1.67
C TYR A 197 12.17 0.77 2.77
N VAL A 198 13.37 0.26 2.43
CA VAL A 198 14.39 -0.07 3.43
C VAL A 198 14.81 1.16 4.22
N GLY A 199 15.04 2.29 3.55
CA GLY A 199 15.35 3.56 4.20
C GLY A 199 14.26 4.03 5.15
N ILE A 200 12.99 3.96 4.74
CA ILE A 200 11.85 4.31 5.60
C ILE A 200 11.75 3.36 6.80
N ALA A 201 12.00 2.06 6.64
CA ALA A 201 12.01 1.11 7.74
C ALA A 201 13.10 1.42 8.78
N ILE A 202 14.31 1.75 8.34
CA ILE A 202 15.40 2.16 9.23
C ILE A 202 15.01 3.42 9.99
N MET A 203 14.46 4.42 9.29
CA MET A 203 14.01 5.66 9.91
C MET A 203 12.88 5.45 10.92
N ALA A 204 11.94 4.54 10.64
CA ALA A 204 10.91 4.15 11.58
C ALA A 204 11.49 3.45 12.83
N GLY A 205 12.54 2.64 12.66
CA GLY A 205 13.29 2.06 13.78
C GLY A 205 13.95 3.13 14.65
N VAL A 206 14.61 4.11 14.02
CA VAL A 206 15.23 5.24 14.72
C VAL A 206 14.17 6.09 15.45
N ALA A 207 13.06 6.43 14.78
CA ALA A 207 11.96 7.19 15.39
C ALA A 207 11.33 6.43 16.58
N SER A 208 11.20 5.11 16.48
CA SER A 208 10.72 4.26 17.56
C SER A 208 11.70 4.21 18.74
N GLY A 209 13.01 4.17 18.46
CA GLY A 209 14.04 4.24 19.49
C GLY A 209 14.06 5.59 20.22
N ILE A 210 13.91 6.70 19.49
CA ILE A 210 13.76 8.04 20.06
C ILE A 210 12.51 8.11 20.94
N ALA A 211 11.39 7.55 20.49
CA ALA A 211 10.16 7.49 21.26
C ALA A 211 10.32 6.66 22.54
N ALA A 212 11.03 5.53 22.49
CA ALA A 212 11.30 4.68 23.65
C ALA A 212 12.15 5.38 24.74
N LEU A 213 12.93 6.39 24.35
CA LEU A 213 13.70 7.23 25.26
C LEU A 213 12.90 8.44 25.79
N GLY A 214 11.62 8.58 25.39
CA GLY A 214 10.77 9.72 25.74
C GLY A 214 11.19 11.04 25.07
N ILE A 215 12.11 11.00 24.11
CA ILE A 215 12.68 12.22 23.51
C ILE A 215 11.70 12.78 22.47
N GLY A 216 11.26 14.02 22.66
CA GLY A 216 10.46 14.75 21.68
C GLY A 216 9.03 14.21 21.47
N THR A 217 8.60 13.22 22.24
CA THR A 217 7.24 12.64 22.18
C THR A 217 6.16 13.65 22.57
N ALA A 218 6.48 14.59 23.45
CA ALA A 218 5.62 15.72 23.81
C ALA A 218 5.24 16.60 22.61
N TRP A 219 6.10 16.67 21.58
CA TRP A 219 5.93 17.51 20.39
C TRP A 219 5.61 16.67 19.13
N GLY A 220 5.40 15.36 19.28
CA GLY A 220 5.17 14.46 18.16
C GLY A 220 6.37 14.25 17.25
N LEU A 221 7.61 14.46 17.74
CA LEU A 221 8.84 14.34 16.95
C LEU A 221 8.94 13.04 16.13
N PRO A 222 8.62 11.84 16.68
CA PRO A 222 8.67 10.60 15.90
C PRO A 222 7.77 10.63 14.66
N VAL A 223 6.60 11.27 14.74
CA VAL A 223 5.66 11.40 13.61
C VAL A 223 6.19 12.39 12.59
N TRP A 224 6.79 13.50 13.02
CA TRP A 224 7.40 14.47 12.10
C TRP A 224 8.54 13.85 11.29
N ILE A 225 9.37 13.02 11.91
CA ILE A 225 10.43 12.28 11.22
C ILE A 225 9.82 11.41 10.11
N LEU A 226 8.77 10.65 10.42
CA LEU A 226 8.11 9.78 9.44
C LEU A 226 7.38 10.55 8.33
N LEU A 227 6.69 11.63 8.67
CA LEU A 227 5.91 12.46 7.73
C LEU A 227 6.79 13.28 6.80
N THR A 228 7.96 13.73 7.23
CA THR A 228 8.83 14.59 6.40
C THR A 228 9.82 13.79 5.58
N VAL A 229 10.39 12.73 6.14
CA VAL A 229 11.46 11.97 5.47
C VAL A 229 10.91 11.09 4.36
N SER A 230 9.72 10.50 4.54
CA SER A 230 9.15 9.60 3.52
C SER A 230 8.84 10.31 2.19
N PRO A 231 8.19 11.48 2.16
CA PRO A 231 8.00 12.25 0.93
C PRO A 231 9.31 12.78 0.34
N LEU A 232 10.29 13.13 1.19
CA LEU A 232 11.60 13.58 0.72
C LEU A 232 12.38 12.45 0.01
N LEU A 233 12.35 11.23 0.55
CA LEU A 233 12.97 10.07 -0.09
C LEU A 233 12.27 9.74 -1.41
N GLU A 234 10.95 9.88 -1.46
CA GLU A 234 10.16 9.69 -2.67
C GLU A 234 10.41 10.79 -3.72
N LEU A 235 10.56 12.04 -3.28
CA LEU A 235 10.95 13.16 -4.15
C LEU A 235 12.38 12.99 -4.66
N ALA A 236 13.31 12.55 -3.81
CA ALA A 236 14.67 12.25 -4.20
C ALA A 236 14.71 11.10 -5.23
N ARG A 237 13.89 10.06 -5.05
CA ARG A 237 13.73 8.95 -6.00
C ARG A 237 13.21 9.46 -7.35
N THR A 238 12.10 10.19 -7.36
CA THR A 238 11.50 10.71 -8.60
C THR A 238 12.42 11.67 -9.34
N THR A 239 13.12 12.56 -8.63
CA THR A 239 14.12 13.47 -9.23
C THR A 239 15.34 12.73 -9.76
N TYR A 240 15.84 11.73 -9.04
CA TYR A 240 16.92 10.84 -9.50
C TYR A 240 16.54 10.10 -10.79
N LEU A 241 15.33 9.53 -10.84
CA LEU A 241 14.83 8.82 -12.02
C LEU A 241 14.63 9.76 -13.22
N ARG A 242 14.08 10.96 -13.00
CA ARG A 242 13.93 11.99 -14.04
C ARG A 242 15.28 12.41 -14.64
N ARG A 243 16.32 12.53 -13.82
CA ARG A 243 17.69 12.86 -14.30
C ARG A 243 18.30 11.75 -15.15
N ARG A 244 17.93 10.48 -14.90
CA ARG A 244 18.40 9.32 -15.69
C ARG A 244 17.58 9.04 -16.94
N ALA A 245 16.42 9.66 -17.11
CA ALA A 245 15.56 9.51 -18.30
C ALA A 245 15.04 10.87 -18.82
N PRO A 246 15.92 11.79 -19.28
CA PRO A 246 15.53 13.14 -19.69
C PRO A 246 14.59 13.22 -20.93
N GLY A 247 14.27 12.10 -21.59
CA GLY A 247 13.44 12.05 -22.79
C GLY A 247 12.12 11.27 -22.69
N VAL A 248 11.84 10.59 -21.59
CA VAL A 248 10.60 9.79 -21.44
C VAL A 248 9.56 10.63 -20.70
N ARG A 249 8.73 11.37 -21.46
CA ARG A 249 7.50 11.96 -20.89
C ARG A 249 6.59 10.81 -20.47
N GLN A 250 6.24 10.74 -19.18
CA GLN A 250 5.18 9.84 -18.74
C GLN A 250 3.85 10.30 -19.38
N PRO A 251 3.00 9.37 -19.86
CA PRO A 251 1.64 9.70 -20.28
C PRO A 251 0.78 10.17 -19.10
#